data_AF-A0A661I5J9-F1
#
_entry.id   AF-A0A661I5J9-F1
#
_cell.length_a   1.000
_cell.length_b   1.000
_cell.length_c   1.000
_cell.angle_alpha   90.00
_cell.angle_beta   90.00
_cell.angle_gamma   90.00
#
_symmetry.space_group_name_H-M   'P 1'
#
loop_
_entity.id
_entity.type
_entity.pdbx_description
1 polymer ?
#
loop_
_entity_poly.entity_id
_entity_poly.type
_entity_poly.pdbx_seq_one_letter_code
_entity_poly.pdbx_strand_id
1 'polypeptide(L)' 'MKTFFLFFFLVNLLFAGIFPVDITPTAKSKIFGKIKILDQKQLVYKDIDGLLFSEISDLAYYAKKKKLFMNS' A
#
# COMPACT_ATOMS: atom_id res chain seq x y z
N MET A 1 15.17 -34.06 2.50
CA MET A 1 15.61 -32.89 3.31
C MET A 1 15.74 -31.58 2.52
N LYS A 2 16.12 -31.60 1.23
CA LYS A 2 16.22 -30.37 0.39
C LYS A 2 14.88 -29.62 0.21
N THR A 3 13.76 -30.34 0.09
CA THR A 3 12.42 -29.77 -0.07
C THR A 3 11.93 -28.99 1.16
N PHE A 4 12.26 -29.49 2.36
CA PHE A 4 11.92 -28.81 3.63
C PHE A 4 12.67 -27.48 3.78
N PHE A 5 13.92 -27.43 3.32
CA PHE A 5 14.74 -26.22 3.35
C PHE A 5 14.22 -25.16 2.39
N LEU A 6 13.79 -25.56 1.19
CA LEU A 6 13.18 -24.67 0.21
C LEU A 6 11.86 -24.06 0.73
N PHE A 7 11.06 -24.86 1.43
CA PHE A 7 9.82 -24.40 2.05
C PHE A 7 10.07 -23.34 3.12
N PHE A 8 11.04 -23.56 4.02
CA PHE A 8 11.42 -22.58 5.04
C PHE A 8 12.00 -21.29 4.44
N PHE A 9 12.75 -21.38 3.34
CA PHE A 9 13.27 -20.21 2.65
C PHE A 9 12.15 -19.33 2.06
N LEU A 10 11.14 -19.94 1.44
CA LEU A 10 9.98 -19.22 0.87
C LEU A 10 9.14 -18.51 1.94
N VAL A 11 8.96 -19.10 3.12
CA VAL A 11 8.16 -18.51 4.22
C VAL A 11 8.81 -17.23 4.77
N ASN A 12 10.14 -17.12 4.72
CA ASN A 12 10.85 -15.95 5.26
C ASN A 12 10.86 -14.73 4.33
N LEU A 13 10.54 -14.91 3.04
CA LEU A 13 10.60 -13.84 2.04
C LEU A 13 9.37 -12.90 2.04
N LEU A 14 8.29 -13.22 2.75
CA LEU A 14 6.97 -12.59 2.53
C LEU A 14 6.49 -11.64 3.64
N PHE A 15 7.36 -11.16 4.52
CA PHE A 15 6.95 -10.27 5.59
C PHE A 15 7.06 -8.79 5.19
N ALA A 16 6.18 -8.34 4.30
CA ALA A 16 5.85 -6.92 4.14
C ALA A 16 4.49 -6.67 4.80
N GLY A 17 4.42 -5.69 5.70
CA GLY A 17 3.18 -5.32 6.36
C GLY A 17 2.39 -4.34 5.49
N ILE A 18 1.11 -4.62 5.23
CA ILE A 18 0.22 -3.68 4.52
C ILE A 18 -0.79 -3.13 5.52
N PHE A 19 -0.85 -1.82 5.64
CA PHE A 19 -1.74 -1.13 6.59
C PHE A 19 -2.62 -0.12 5.84
N PRO A 20 -3.91 0.00 6.17
CA PRO A 20 -4.70 1.13 5.71
C PRO A 20 -4.14 2.41 6.33
N VAL A 21 -3.97 3.43 5.51
CA VAL A 21 -3.53 4.76 5.96
C VAL A 21 -4.53 5.79 5.49
N ASP A 22 -4.69 6.89 6.23
CA ASP A 22 -5.46 8.04 5.77
C ASP A 22 -4.52 9.25 5.77
N ILE A 23 -4.04 9.61 4.58
CA ILE A 23 -3.17 10.78 4.36
C ILE A 23 -3.98 11.99 3.91
N THR A 24 -5.31 11.92 3.92
CA THR A 24 -6.12 13.07 3.53
C THR A 24 -5.95 14.22 4.53
N PRO A 25 -6.01 15.48 4.07
CA PRO A 25 -6.08 16.62 4.99
C PRO A 25 -7.27 16.42 5.94
N THR A 26 -7.33 17.16 7.07
CA THR A 26 -8.32 17.02 8.17
C THR A 26 -9.80 17.01 7.76
N ALA A 27 -10.12 17.23 6.49
CA ALA A 27 -11.40 16.96 5.88
C ALA A 27 -11.81 15.49 6.07
N LYS A 28 -12.91 15.27 6.81
CA LYS A 28 -13.53 13.95 7.03
C LYS A 28 -14.08 13.27 5.75
N SER A 29 -13.93 13.88 4.58
CA SER A 29 -14.53 13.42 3.32
C SER A 29 -13.47 12.82 2.40
N LYS A 30 -13.69 11.59 1.92
CA LYS A 30 -12.89 10.96 0.85
C LYS A 30 -13.21 11.48 -0.55
N ILE A 31 -14.06 12.49 -0.65
CA ILE A 31 -14.50 13.09 -1.92
C ILE A 31 -13.98 14.53 -1.97
N PHE A 32 -13.15 14.79 -2.97
CA PHE A 32 -12.56 16.10 -3.26
C PHE A 32 -13.03 16.55 -4.65
N GLY A 33 -14.08 17.37 -4.67
CA GLY A 33 -14.75 17.78 -5.90
C GLY A 33 -15.43 16.60 -6.62
N LYS A 34 -14.81 16.11 -7.69
CA LYS A 34 -15.29 14.96 -8.50
C LYS A 34 -14.36 13.76 -8.45
N ILE A 35 -13.30 13.84 -7.64
CA ILE A 35 -12.37 12.75 -7.38
C ILE A 35 -12.78 12.11 -6.06
N LYS A 36 -12.92 10.79 -6.08
CA LYS A 36 -13.16 9.98 -4.90
C LYS A 36 -11.92 9.14 -4.63
N ILE A 37 -11.34 9.31 -3.45
CA ILE A 37 -10.32 8.40 -2.95
C ILE A 37 -11.02 7.09 -2.55
N LEU A 38 -10.56 5.99 -3.12
CA LEU A 38 -11.13 4.67 -2.93
C LEU A 38 -10.37 3.89 -1.87
N ASP A 39 -9.04 3.93 -1.94
CA ASP A 39 -8.16 3.18 -1.08
C ASP A 39 -6.85 3.94 -0.89
N GLN A 40 -6.25 3.76 0.29
CA GLN A 40 -4.96 4.34 0.68
C GLN A 40 -4.28 3.32 1.59
N LYS A 41 -3.11 2.86 1.17
CA LYS A 41 -2.36 1.80 1.85
C LYS A 41 -0.91 2.20 2.02
N GLN A 42 -0.37 1.88 3.18
CA GLN A 42 1.05 1.93 3.44
C GLN A 42 1.61 0.51 3.40
N LEU A 43 2.64 0.30 2.60
CA LEU A 43 3.47 -0.90 2.64
C LEU A 43 4.70 -0.58 3.49
N VAL A 44 4.92 -1.36 4.54
CA VAL A 44 6.11 -1.25 5.40
C VAL A 44 6.99 -2.44 5.14
N TYR A 45 8.21 -2.16 4.70
CA TYR A 45 9.25 -3.17 4.53
C TYR A 45 9.97 -3.39 5.86
N LYS A 46 10.56 -4.58 6.01
CA LYS A 46 11.46 -4.83 7.13
C LYS A 46 12.67 -3.89 7.06
N ASP A 47 13.26 -3.65 8.22
CA ASP A 47 14.53 -2.95 8.36
C ASP A 47 15.59 -3.57 7.43
N ILE A 48 16.19 -2.71 6.59
CA ILE A 48 17.35 -3.04 5.75
C ILE A 48 18.48 -2.13 6.22
N ASP A 49 19.53 -2.70 6.80
CA ASP A 49 20.72 -1.98 7.29
C ASP A 49 20.43 -0.83 8.27
N GLY A 50 19.46 -1.01 9.17
CA GLY A 50 19.03 0.00 10.15
C GLY A 50 18.10 1.07 9.58
N LEU A 51 17.68 0.93 8.32
CA LEU A 51 16.80 1.86 7.63
C LEU A 51 15.42 1.22 7.41
N LEU A 52 14.38 1.94 7.85
CA LEU A 52 13.00 1.57 7.62
C LEU A 52 12.51 2.21 6.32
N PHE A 53 11.96 1.38 5.44
CA PHE A 53 11.35 1.82 4.20
C PHE A 53 9.83 1.64 4.27
N SER A 54 9.09 2.62 3.78
CA SER A 54 7.66 2.48 3.56
C SER A 54 7.23 3.17 2.28
N GLU A 55 6.33 2.53 1.54
CA GLU A 55 5.67 3.06 0.35
C GLU A 55 4.22 3.41 0.68
N ILE A 56 3.68 4.44 0.06
CA ILE A 56 2.26 4.79 0.17
C ILE A 56 1.65 4.67 -1.23
N SER A 57 0.62 3.83 -1.34
CA SER A 57 -0.14 3.67 -2.56
C SER A 57 -1.57 4.16 -2.40
N ASP A 58 -2.04 4.90 -3.41
CA ASP A 58 -3.37 5.50 -3.46
C ASP A 58 -4.14 5.04 -4.69
N LEU A 59 -5.44 4.79 -4.50
CA LEU A 59 -6.39 4.55 -5.57
C LEU A 59 -7.45 5.64 -5.59
N ALA A 60 -7.59 6.31 -6.73
CA ALA A 60 -8.55 7.40 -6.90
C ALA A 60 -9.39 7.22 -8.17
N TYR A 61 -10.67 7.56 -8.08
CA TYR A 61 -11.58 7.53 -9.22
C TYR A 61 -12.09 8.93 -9.55
N TYR A 62 -11.94 9.30 -10.82
CA TYR A 62 -12.47 10.55 -11.36
C TYR A 62 -13.73 10.29 -12.18
N ALA A 63 -14.89 10.51 -11.55
CA ALA A 63 -16.18 10.17 -12.14
C ALA A 63 -16.48 10.91 -13.45
N LYS A 64 -16.05 12.18 -13.58
CA LYS A 64 -16.33 12.99 -14.78
C LYS A 64 -15.76 12.37 -16.06
N LYS A 65 -14.56 11.79 -15.99
CA LYS A 65 -13.90 11.16 -17.15
C LYS A 65 -13.96 9.64 -17.11
N LYS A 66 -14.62 9.05 -16.11
CA LYS A 66 -14.61 7.60 -15.86
C LYS A 66 -13.19 7.03 -15.84
N LYS A 67 -12.27 7.70 -15.14
CA LYS A 67 -10.85 7.32 -15.07
C LYS A 67 -10.47 6.84 -13.68
N LEU A 68 -9.74 5.74 -13.62
CA LEU A 68 -9.10 5.21 -12.43
C LEU A 68 -7.63 5.63 -12.44
N PHE A 69 -7.13 6.10 -11.30
CA PHE A 69 -5.75 6.48 -11.08
C PHE A 69 -5.19 5.62 -9.95
N MET A 70 -4.02 5.04 -10.18
CA MET A 70 -3.24 4.33 -9.18
C MET A 70 -1.91 5.07 -9.04
N ASN A 71 -1.52 5.38 -7.82
CA ASN A 71 -0.22 5.94 -7.49
C ASN A 71 0.47 4.98 -6.51
N SER A 72 1.75 4.72 -6.73
CA SER A 72 2.62 3.82 -5.95
C SER A 72 4.01 4.43 -5.88
#